data_AF-A0A1Q8QVQ7-F1
#
_entry.id   AF-A0A1Q8QVQ7-F1
#
_cell.length_a   1.000
_cell.length_b   1.000
_cell.length_c   1.000
_cell.angle_alpha   90.00
_cell.angle_beta   90.00
_cell.angle_gamma   90.00
#
_symmetry.space_group_name_H-M   'P 1'
#
loop_
_entity.id
_entity.type
_entity.pdbx_description
1 polymer ?
#
loop_
_entity_poly.entity_id
_entity_poly.type
_entity_poly.pdbx_seq_one_letter_code
_entity_poly.pdbx_strand_id
1 'polypeptide(L)'
;MKMIEIESTVDQQGKLTIPARLMEDLGLVPGDTLRLACVSKSLGDPLNTFGEILIASNGITSLEEMEAEEGEISLPNELLEAANIPLSSDIEIICTEGAIIITAADLLDMIPDELCQLFAELKISPEAVRSVIRNGGVLDGQ
;
A
#
# COMPACT_ATOMS: atom_id res chain seq x y z
N MET A 1 -13.50 2.57 11.25
CA MET A 1 -13.56 1.29 12.01
C MET A 1 -14.30 1.53 13.32
N LYS A 2 -15.19 0.63 13.76
CA LYS A 2 -15.92 0.74 15.04
C LYS A 2 -15.67 -0.51 15.86
N MET A 3 -15.10 -0.34 17.06
CA MET A 3 -14.89 -1.43 18.01
C MET A 3 -16.13 -1.56 18.89
N ILE A 4 -16.63 -2.78 19.05
CA ILE A 4 -17.77 -3.10 19.93
C ILE A 4 -17.26 -4.09 20.98
N GLU A 5 -17.30 -3.68 22.23
CA GLU A 5 -16.96 -4.54 23.37
C GLU A 5 -18.23 -5.21 23.91
N ILE A 6 -18.15 -6.51 24.16
CA ILE A 6 -19.22 -7.27 24.81
C ILE A 6 -18.64 -8.02 26.02
N GLU A 7 -19.34 -7.93 27.15
CA GLU A 7 -19.03 -8.76 28.31
C GLU A 7 -19.94 -9.99 28.29
N SER A 8 -19.35 -11.18 28.36
CA SER A 8 -20.09 -12.45 28.43
C SER A 8 -19.28 -13.44 29.27
N THR A 9 -19.97 -14.28 30.03
CA THR A 9 -19.33 -15.29 30.90
C THR A 9 -19.38 -16.66 30.24
N VAL A 10 -18.28 -17.41 30.35
CA VAL A 10 -18.22 -18.80 29.92
C VAL A 10 -19.10 -19.64 30.86
N ASP A 11 -20.01 -20.42 30.29
CA ASP A 11 -20.92 -21.26 31.07
C ASP A 11 -20.22 -22.48 31.69
N GLN A 12 -20.96 -23.26 32.48
CA GLN A 12 -20.44 -24.47 33.13
C GLN A 12 -20.04 -25.57 32.14
N GLN A 13 -20.45 -25.46 30.87
CA GLN A 13 -20.07 -26.38 29.78
C GLN A 13 -18.86 -25.85 29.00
N GLY A 14 -18.26 -24.74 29.41
CA GLY A 14 -17.13 -24.12 28.71
C GLY A 14 -17.52 -23.33 27.47
N LYS A 15 -18.81 -22.98 27.29
CA LYS A 15 -19.31 -22.28 26.11
C LYS A 15 -19.37 -20.78 26.36
N LEU A 16 -18.81 -20.02 25.42
CA LEU A 16 -19.02 -18.58 25.32
C LEU A 16 -20.16 -18.32 24.34
N THR A 17 -21.20 -17.61 24.78
CA THR A 17 -22.35 -17.29 23.93
C THR A 17 -22.27 -15.85 23.45
N ILE A 18 -22.40 -15.67 22.14
CA ILE A 18 -22.47 -14.36 21.49
C ILE A 18 -23.95 -13.92 21.44
N PRO A 19 -24.29 -12.71 21.90
CA PRO A 19 -25.66 -12.22 21.87
C PRO A 19 -26.23 -12.15 20.44
N ALA A 20 -27.49 -12.57 20.27
CA ALA A 20 -28.16 -12.58 18.96
C ALA A 20 -28.15 -11.20 18.27
N ARG A 21 -28.31 -10.12 19.05
CA ARG A 21 -28.24 -8.74 18.54
C ARG A 21 -26.92 -8.44 17.83
N LEU A 22 -25.80 -8.99 18.31
CA LEU A 22 -24.51 -8.79 17.66
C LEU A 22 -24.44 -9.54 16.33
N MET A 23 -25.10 -10.70 16.20
CA MET A 23 -25.20 -11.40 14.92
C MET A 23 -26.02 -10.61 13.89
N GLU A 24 -27.09 -9.95 14.34
CA GLU A 24 -27.89 -9.06 13.50
C GLU A 24 -27.08 -7.83 13.06
N ASP A 25 -26.34 -7.20 13.98
CA ASP A 25 -25.48 -6.05 13.68
C ASP A 25 -24.33 -6.43 12.71
N LEU A 26 -23.87 -7.68 12.74
CA LEU A 26 -22.89 -8.24 11.80
C LEU A 26 -23.53 -8.68 10.46
N GLY A 27 -24.86 -8.60 10.34
CA GLY A 27 -25.60 -8.98 9.12
C GLY A 27 -25.62 -10.49 8.84
N LEU A 28 -25.43 -11.31 9.87
CA LEU A 28 -25.29 -12.76 9.72
C LEU A 28 -26.63 -13.47 9.77
N VAL A 29 -26.81 -14.48 8.92
CA VAL A 29 -28.00 -15.33 8.86
C VAL A 29 -27.67 -16.78 9.22
N PRO A 30 -28.66 -17.59 9.64
CA PRO A 30 -28.45 -19.00 9.89
C PRO A 30 -27.89 -19.72 8.65
N GLY A 31 -26.75 -20.38 8.81
CA GLY A 31 -26.01 -21.03 7.72
C GLY A 31 -24.71 -20.34 7.35
N ASP A 32 -24.52 -19.08 7.79
CA ASP A 32 -23.27 -18.37 7.59
C ASP A 32 -22.12 -19.00 8.38
N THR A 33 -20.94 -19.01 7.78
CA THR A 33 -19.72 -19.51 8.41
C THR A 33 -18.94 -18.34 8.98
N LEU A 34 -18.60 -18.42 10.27
CA LEU A 34 -17.72 -17.46 10.93
C LEU A 34 -16.34 -18.06 11.16
N ARG A 35 -15.31 -17.22 11.02
CA ARG A 35 -13.94 -17.58 11.37
C ARG A 35 -13.54 -16.87 12.64
N LEU A 36 -12.96 -17.63 13.57
CA LEU A 36 -12.42 -17.13 14.83
C LEU A 36 -10.90 -17.22 14.77
N ALA A 37 -10.24 -16.08 14.99
CA ALA A 37 -8.79 -16.00 15.11
C ALA A 37 -8.44 -15.64 16.55
N CYS A 38 -7.34 -16.21 17.04
CA CYS A 38 -6.81 -15.92 18.36
C CYS A 38 -5.33 -15.56 18.26
N VAL A 39 -4.94 -14.48 18.95
CA VAL A 39 -3.55 -14.04 19.01
C VAL A 39 -2.94 -14.54 20.32
N SER A 40 -1.88 -15.33 20.19
CA SER A 40 -1.08 -15.80 21.33
C SER A 40 0.25 -15.04 21.38
N LYS A 41 0.64 -14.57 22.57
CA LYS A 41 1.92 -13.86 22.76
C LYS A 41 3.13 -14.80 22.73
N SER A 42 2.91 -16.10 22.98
CA SER A 42 3.95 -17.12 22.94
C SER A 42 3.45 -18.39 22.26
N LEU A 43 4.20 -18.91 21.30
CA LEU A 43 3.94 -20.22 20.69
C LEU A 43 4.48 -21.33 21.60
N GLY A 44 3.62 -22.23 22.06
CA GLY A 44 4.02 -23.43 22.82
C GLY A 44 4.18 -23.25 24.33
N ASP A 45 3.74 -22.12 24.89
CA ASP A 45 3.72 -21.91 26.34
C ASP A 45 2.58 -22.74 27.00
N PRO A 46 2.84 -23.48 28.09
CA PRO A 46 1.79 -24.17 28.84
C PRO A 46 0.80 -23.22 29.54
N LEU A 47 1.15 -21.93 29.67
CA LEU A 47 0.26 -20.90 30.19
C LEU A 47 -0.57 -20.28 29.06
N ASN A 48 -1.84 -19.98 29.36
CA ASN A 48 -2.71 -19.30 28.41
C ASN A 48 -2.20 -17.86 28.19
N THR A 49 -1.62 -17.62 27.01
CA THR A 49 -1.18 -16.29 26.55
C THR A 49 -2.05 -15.74 25.42
N PHE A 50 -3.21 -16.35 25.17
CA PHE A 50 -4.19 -15.84 24.22
C PHE A 50 -4.77 -14.53 24.77
N GLY A 51 -4.53 -13.43 24.05
CA GLY A 51 -4.89 -12.08 24.52
C GLY A 51 -6.10 -11.48 23.80
N GLU A 52 -6.25 -11.79 22.51
CA GLU A 52 -7.25 -11.15 21.66
C GLU A 52 -7.94 -12.19 20.79
N ILE A 53 -9.27 -12.11 20.72
CA ILE A 53 -10.12 -12.95 19.89
C ILE A 53 -10.80 -12.05 18.86
N LEU A 54 -10.61 -12.38 17.59
CA LEU A 54 -11.24 -11.70 16.48
C LEU A 54 -12.25 -12.63 15.81
N ILE A 55 -13.43 -12.09 15.53
CA ILE A 55 -14.49 -12.78 14.79
C ILE A 55 -14.70 -12.03 13.48
N ALA A 56 -14.55 -12.73 12.36
CA ALA A 56 -14.75 -12.17 11.04
C ALA A 56 -15.51 -13.14 10.13
N SER A 57 -16.42 -12.62 9.32
CA SER A 57 -17.18 -13.40 8.33
C SER A 57 -16.28 -13.95 7.23
N ASN A 58 -15.27 -13.19 6.80
CA ASN A 58 -14.32 -13.59 5.75
C ASN A 58 -12.97 -14.10 6.29
N GLY A 59 -12.78 -14.08 7.62
CA GLY A 59 -11.50 -14.41 8.25
C GLY A 59 -10.46 -13.28 8.21
N ILE A 60 -9.32 -13.54 8.85
CA ILE A 60 -8.19 -12.60 8.98
C ILE A 60 -7.47 -12.28 7.67
N THR A 61 -7.61 -13.11 6.64
CA THR A 61 -7.00 -12.86 5.32
C THR A 61 -7.54 -11.58 4.67
N SER A 62 -8.80 -11.20 4.98
CA SER A 62 -9.37 -9.93 4.50
C SER A 62 -8.95 -8.71 5.34
N LEU A 63 -8.28 -8.89 6.49
CA LEU A 63 -7.69 -7.77 7.23
C LEU A 63 -6.34 -7.36 6.64
N GLU A 64 -5.52 -8.35 6.26
CA GLU A 64 -4.27 -8.08 5.51
C GLU A 64 -4.55 -7.45 4.14
N GLU A 65 -5.65 -7.82 3.47
CA GLU A 65 -6.09 -7.20 2.21
C GLU A 65 -6.76 -5.82 2.40
N MET A 66 -7.27 -5.50 3.60
CA MET A 66 -7.83 -4.18 3.93
C MET A 66 -6.76 -3.17 4.39
N GLU A 67 -5.57 -3.64 4.75
CA GLU A 67 -4.38 -2.80 5.02
C GLU A 67 -3.47 -2.65 3.81
N ALA A 68 -3.81 -3.26 2.67
CA ALA A 68 -3.30 -2.82 1.38
C ALA A 68 -4.08 -1.57 0.90
N GLU A 69 -4.14 -0.54 1.76
CA GLU A 69 -4.12 0.82 1.20
C GLU A 69 -2.90 0.84 0.28
N GLU A 70 -3.07 1.28 -0.96
CA GLU A 70 -1.96 1.55 -1.88
C GLU A 70 -0.91 2.31 -1.07
N GLY A 71 0.20 1.65 -0.72
CA GLY A 71 1.10 2.13 0.31
C GLY A 71 1.69 3.47 -0.11
N GLU A 72 1.13 4.56 0.39
CA GLU A 72 1.58 5.90 0.04
C GLU A 72 2.94 6.12 0.70
N ILE A 73 3.99 6.18 -0.13
CA ILE A 73 5.34 6.43 0.33
C ILE A 73 5.58 7.94 0.40
N SER A 74 5.44 8.52 1.59
CA SER A 74 5.76 9.93 1.80
C SER A 74 7.25 10.12 2.05
N LEU A 75 7.93 10.95 1.26
CA LEU A 75 9.32 11.31 1.45
C LEU A 75 9.43 12.68 2.12
N PRO A 76 10.22 12.85 3.19
CA PRO A 76 10.53 14.16 3.75
C PRO A 76 11.18 15.06 2.72
N ASN A 77 10.79 16.34 2.70
CA ASN A 77 11.36 17.34 1.80
C ASN A 77 12.88 17.43 1.95
N GLU A 78 13.40 17.25 3.17
CA GLU A 78 14.83 17.28 3.44
C GLU A 78 15.59 16.18 2.70
N LEU A 79 14.98 14.99 2.51
CA LEU A 79 15.59 13.91 1.74
C LEU A 79 15.58 14.21 0.24
N LEU A 80 14.51 14.80 -0.26
CA LEU A 80 14.42 15.23 -1.66
C LEU A 80 15.44 16.33 -1.95
N GLU A 81 15.57 17.32 -1.07
CA GLU A 81 16.58 18.38 -1.18
C GLU A 81 18.00 17.82 -1.11
N ALA A 82 18.29 16.92 -0.18
CA ALA A 82 19.60 16.28 -0.05
C ALA A 82 19.95 15.42 -1.28
N ALA A 83 18.95 14.81 -1.92
CA ALA A 83 19.08 14.06 -3.17
C ALA A 83 19.03 14.94 -4.42
N ASN A 84 18.82 16.26 -4.26
CA ASN A 84 18.66 17.22 -5.36
C ASN A 84 17.50 16.87 -6.31
N ILE A 85 16.43 16.27 -5.76
CA ILE A 85 15.18 15.92 -6.43
C ILE A 85 14.17 17.07 -6.24
N PRO A 86 13.69 17.72 -7.31
CA PRO A 86 12.73 18.80 -7.19
C PRO A 86 11.35 18.28 -6.76
N LEU A 87 10.69 18.97 -5.82
CA LEU A 87 9.37 18.62 -5.27
C LEU A 87 8.25 18.44 -6.32
N SER A 88 8.40 19.07 -7.48
CA SER A 88 7.42 19.01 -8.57
C SER A 88 7.75 17.95 -9.64
N SER A 89 8.77 17.13 -9.41
CA SER A 89 9.21 16.12 -10.38
C SER A 89 8.51 14.80 -10.10
N ASP A 90 8.19 14.08 -11.16
CA ASP A 90 7.82 12.68 -11.05
C ASP A 90 8.99 11.87 -10.45
N ILE A 91 8.65 10.85 -9.66
CA ILE A 91 9.61 10.00 -8.95
C ILE A 91 9.64 8.63 -9.61
N GLU A 92 10.85 8.12 -9.83
CA GLU A 92 11.08 6.73 -10.22
C GLU A 92 11.66 5.95 -9.04
N ILE A 93 11.15 4.72 -8.84
CA ILE A 93 11.59 3.81 -7.78
C ILE A 93 12.17 2.55 -8.43
N ILE A 94 13.44 2.28 -8.15
CA ILE A 94 14.17 1.11 -8.65
C ILE A 94 14.50 0.20 -7.47
N CYS A 95 14.02 -1.04 -7.53
CA CYS A 95 14.32 -2.07 -6.55
C CYS A 95 15.51 -2.92 -7.00
N THR A 96 16.57 -2.96 -6.22
CA THR A 96 17.77 -3.77 -6.46
C THR A 96 18.14 -4.61 -5.24
N GLU A 97 19.10 -5.51 -5.37
CA GLU A 97 19.52 -6.37 -4.26
C GLU A 97 20.10 -5.53 -3.10
N GLY A 98 19.39 -5.53 -1.97
CA GLY A 98 19.80 -4.80 -0.77
C GLY A 98 19.59 -3.28 -0.81
N ALA A 99 18.97 -2.72 -1.85
CA ALA A 99 18.71 -1.28 -1.92
C ALA A 99 17.43 -0.93 -2.69
N ILE A 100 16.82 0.18 -2.28
CA ILE A 100 15.75 0.86 -3.02
C ILE A 100 16.30 2.23 -3.41
N ILE A 101 16.30 2.52 -4.71
CA ILE A 101 16.79 3.79 -5.25
C ILE A 101 15.59 4.62 -5.64
N ILE A 102 15.53 5.84 -5.12
CA ILE A 102 14.50 6.82 -5.43
C ILE A 102 15.17 7.97 -6.16
N THR A 103 14.73 8.26 -7.38
CA THR A 103 15.31 9.30 -8.23
C THR A 103 14.22 10.12 -8.90
N ALA A 104 14.57 11.31 -9.40
CA ALA A 104 13.71 12.03 -10.32
C ALA A 104 13.60 11.23 -11.62
N ALA A 105 12.39 11.07 -12.15
CA ALA A 105 12.18 10.46 -13.46
C ALA A 105 12.86 11.31 -14.55
N ASP A 106 13.70 10.71 -15.39
CA ASP A 106 14.21 11.41 -16.58
C ASP A 106 13.14 11.36 -17.67
N LEU A 107 12.84 12.53 -18.24
CA LEU A 107 11.93 12.64 -19.38
C LEU A 107 12.44 11.87 -20.59
N LEU A 108 13.76 11.62 -20.67
CA LEU A 108 14.36 10.84 -21.74
C LEU A 108 14.13 9.33 -21.58
N ASP A 109 13.95 8.82 -20.36
CA ASP A 109 13.68 7.39 -20.13
C ASP A 109 12.27 7.00 -20.59
N MET A 110 11.38 7.97 -20.79
CA MET A 110 10.06 7.78 -21.41
C MET A 110 10.12 7.67 -22.94
N ILE A 111 11.26 8.00 -23.56
CA ILE A 111 11.41 8.02 -25.01
C ILE A 111 12.02 6.69 -25.48
N PRO A 112 11.38 5.97 -26.42
CA PRO A 112 11.95 4.79 -27.04
C PRO A 112 13.35 5.04 -27.61
N ASP A 113 14.25 4.06 -27.49
CA ASP A 113 15.63 4.13 -27.98
C ASP A 113 15.71 4.55 -29.46
N GLU A 114 14.75 4.13 -30.30
CA GLU A 114 14.70 4.48 -31.72
C GLU A 114 14.53 5.99 -31.93
N LEU A 115 13.73 6.66 -31.09
CA LEU A 115 13.54 8.11 -31.18
C LEU A 115 14.76 8.86 -30.65
N CYS A 116 15.39 8.37 -29.57
CA CYS A 116 16.66 8.91 -29.09
C CYS A 116 17.77 8.82 -30.14
N GLN A 117 17.85 7.71 -30.87
CA GLN A 117 18.79 7.54 -31.98
C GLN A 117 18.50 8.54 -33.11
N LEU A 118 17.23 8.71 -33.48
CA LEU A 118 16.82 9.69 -34.49
C LEU A 118 17.20 11.12 -34.09
N PHE A 119 16.99 11.52 -32.83
CA PHE A 119 17.39 12.85 -32.34
C PHE A 119 18.90 13.06 -32.41
N ALA A 120 19.69 12.03 -32.10
CA ALA A 120 21.13 12.07 -32.23
C ALA A 120 21.58 12.22 -33.69
N GLU A 121 20.95 11.49 -34.63
CA GLU A 121 21.21 11.62 -36.07
C GLU A 121 20.86 13.01 -36.59
N LEU A 122 19.78 13.60 -36.09
CA LEU A 122 19.34 14.97 -36.39
C LEU A 122 20.17 16.05 -35.67
N LYS A 123 21.18 15.68 -34.87
CA LYS A 123 22.01 16.57 -34.05
C LYS A 123 21.21 17.43 -33.07
N ILE A 124 20.07 16.91 -32.61
CA ILE A 124 19.26 17.54 -31.57
C ILE A 124 19.87 17.14 -30.23
N SER A 125 20.19 18.13 -29.39
CA SER A 125 20.74 17.84 -28.07
C SER A 125 19.66 17.24 -27.16
N PRO A 126 20.03 16.32 -26.25
CA PRO A 126 19.09 15.76 -25.27
C PRO A 126 18.44 16.86 -24.41
N GLU A 127 19.14 17.97 -24.16
CA GLU A 127 18.57 19.14 -23.49
C GLU A 127 17.46 19.82 -24.30
N ALA A 128 17.61 19.93 -25.62
CA ALA A 128 16.57 20.48 -26.47
C ALA A 128 15.31 19.61 -26.45
N VAL A 129 15.48 18.28 -26.49
CA VAL A 129 14.37 17.32 -26.35
C VAL A 129 13.68 17.47 -25.01
N ARG A 130 14.44 17.47 -23.90
CA ARG A 130 13.90 17.69 -22.54
C ARG A 130 13.14 19.01 -22.42
N SER A 131 13.66 20.09 -23.01
CA SER A 131 13.02 21.40 -23.00
C SER A 131 11.68 21.40 -23.73
N VAL A 132 11.61 20.75 -24.90
CA VAL A 132 10.36 20.64 -25.69
C VAL A 132 9.32 19.79 -24.98
N ILE A 133 9.73 18.69 -24.34
CA ILE A 133 8.81 17.84 -23.57
C ILE A 133 8.28 18.60 -22.35
N ARG A 134 9.15 19.31 -21.63
CA ARG A 134 8.78 20.07 -20.41
C ARG A 134 7.90 21.28 -20.70
N ASN A 135 8.20 22.04 -21.76
CA ASN A 135 7.55 23.33 -22.02
C ASN A 135 6.49 23.27 -23.14
N GLY A 136 6.33 22.11 -23.80
CA GLY A 136 5.57 22.00 -25.04
C GLY A 136 6.33 22.62 -26.22
N GLY A 137 6.21 22.01 -27.40
CA GLY A 137 6.79 22.59 -28.61
C GLY A 137 6.15 23.94 -28.92
N VAL A 138 6.96 25.01 -28.99
CA VAL A 138 6.51 26.28 -29.55
C VAL A 138 6.42 26.10 -31.06
N LEU A 139 5.19 25.92 -31.55
CA LEU A 139 4.90 26.08 -32.96
C LEU A 139 4.81 27.59 -33.22
N ASP A 140 5.94 28.23 -33.48
CA ASP A 140 5.94 29.54 -34.14
C ASP A 140 5.47 29.32 -35.58
N GLY A 141 4.14 29.27 -35.74
CA GLY A 141 3.47 29.21 -37.04
C GLY A 141 3.65 30.54 -37.75
N GLN A 142 4.39 30.51 -38.85
CA GLN A 142 4.51 31.59 -39.83
C GLN A 142 3.61 31.30 -41.03
#